data_AF-A0A8J3REX0-F1
#
_entry.id   AF-A0A8J3REX0-F1
#
_cell.length_a   1.000
_cell.length_b   1.000
_cell.length_c   1.000
_cell.angle_alpha   90.00
_cell.angle_beta   90.00
_cell.angle_gamma   90.00
#
_symmetry.space_group_name_H-M   'P 1'
#
loop_
_entity.id
_entity.type
_entity.pdbx_description
1 polymer ?
#
loop_
_entity_poly.entity_id
_entity_poly.type
_entity_poly.pdbx_seq_one_letter_code
_entity_poly.pdbx_strand_id
1 'polypeptide(L)'
;MAVVGDVVHMLGRIRGSASVRSDILIEFFDSTGDVAVSSPHICAGVSPPGNGSIVTCGPVTAAAPRTGGNLRNVRQRWRKARAGAFGGSLESPSVPW
;
A
#
# COMPACT_ATOMS: atom_id res chain seq x y z
N MET A 1 -3.75 -17.66 11.18
CA MET A 1 -2.38 -17.30 11.58
C MET A 1 -2.41 -15.82 11.91
N ALA A 2 -2.42 -15.48 13.20
CA ALA A 2 -2.57 -14.10 13.66
C ALA A 2 -1.20 -13.42 13.67
N VAL A 3 -1.09 -12.28 12.99
CA VAL A 3 0.17 -11.53 12.78
C VAL A 3 0.30 -10.38 13.80
N VAL A 4 -0.43 -10.43 14.92
CA VAL A 4 -0.48 -9.35 15.91
C VAL A 4 0.89 -9.17 16.55
N GLY A 5 1.50 -8.00 16.31
CA GLY A 5 2.83 -7.70 16.83
C GLY A 5 3.98 -8.32 16.04
N ASP A 6 3.70 -9.09 14.98
CA ASP A 6 4.71 -9.56 14.04
C ASP A 6 5.09 -8.46 13.04
N VAL A 7 6.26 -8.66 12.42
CA VAL A 7 6.75 -7.81 11.34
C VAL A 7 6.16 -8.30 10.01
N VAL A 8 5.40 -7.42 9.36
CA VAL A 8 4.85 -7.68 8.02
C VAL A 8 5.76 -7.04 6.98
N HIS A 9 6.06 -7.78 5.91
CA HIS A 9 6.75 -7.26 4.74
C HIS A 9 5.71 -6.86 3.69
N MET A 10 5.71 -5.59 3.32
CA MET A 10 4.76 -5.02 2.37
C MET A 10 5.49 -4.57 1.11
N LEU A 11 4.83 -4.72 -0.04
CA LEU A 11 5.36 -4.36 -1.33
C LEU A 11 4.26 -3.74 -2.18
N GLY A 12 4.50 -2.53 -2.66
CA GLY A 12 3.62 -1.85 -3.60
C GLY A 12 4.09 -2.06 -5.03
N ARG A 13 3.18 -2.31 -5.97
CA ARG A 13 3.49 -2.45 -7.40
C ARG A 13 2.47 -1.71 -8.25
N ILE A 14 2.95 -0.91 -9.19
CA ILE A 14 2.11 -0.32 -10.23
C ILE A 14 2.69 -0.62 -11.61
N ARG A 15 1.81 -0.88 -12.57
CA ARG A 15 2.13 -0.96 -14.00
C ARG A 15 1.61 0.30 -14.68
N GLY A 16 2.39 0.91 -15.56
CA GLY A 16 1.98 2.15 -16.22
C GLY A 16 2.91 2.63 -17.33
N SER A 17 2.74 3.88 -17.73
CA SER A 17 3.59 4.57 -18.70
C SER A 17 4.88 5.09 -18.04
N ALA A 18 6.01 4.97 -18.74
CA ALA A 18 7.29 5.53 -18.28
C ALA A 18 7.30 7.07 -18.25
N SER A 19 6.42 7.72 -19.02
CA SER A 19 6.26 9.18 -19.02
C SER A 19 5.45 9.70 -17.83
N VAL A 20 4.80 8.81 -17.06
CA VAL A 20 3.95 9.19 -15.94
C VAL A 20 4.68 8.96 -14.63
N ARG A 21 4.68 9.99 -13.80
CA ARG A 21 5.15 9.94 -12.42
C ARG A 21 3.96 9.75 -11.50
N SER A 22 4.07 8.82 -10.57
CA SER A 22 3.02 8.47 -9.61
C SER A 22 3.59 8.42 -8.19
N ASP A 23 2.74 8.67 -7.21
CA ASP A 23 3.05 8.36 -5.81
C ASP A 23 2.36 7.03 -5.47
N ILE A 24 3.10 6.09 -4.87
CA ILE A 24 2.57 4.83 -4.34
C ILE A 24 2.51 4.95 -2.82
N LEU A 25 1.36 4.62 -2.25
CA LEU A 25 1.09 4.65 -0.82
C LEU A 25 0.69 3.25 -0.36
N ILE A 26 1.32 2.76 0.69
CA ILE A 26 1.08 1.42 1.26
C ILE A 26 0.81 1.59 2.75
N GLU A 27 -0.31 1.10 3.25
CA GLU A 27 -0.70 1.24 4.65
C GLU A 27 -1.42 0.00 5.16
N PHE A 28 -1.44 -0.19 6.48
CA PHE A 28 -2.38 -1.10 7.10
C PHE A 28 -3.76 -0.46 7.14
N PHE A 29 -4.74 -1.27 6.80
CA PHE A 29 -6.11 -0.84 6.62
C PHE A 29 -7.08 -1.78 7.35
N ASP A 30 -8.07 -1.17 7.98
CA ASP A 30 -9.23 -1.83 8.54
C ASP A 30 -10.32 -1.91 7.46
N SER A 31 -10.46 -3.06 6.82
CA SER A 31 -11.54 -3.24 5.84
C SER A 31 -12.93 -3.26 6.48
N THR A 32 -13.04 -3.56 7.78
CA THR A 32 -14.34 -3.56 8.49
C THR A 32 -14.75 -2.15 8.91
N GLY A 33 -13.80 -1.37 9.44
CA GLY A 33 -14.02 0.00 9.88
C GLY A 33 -13.81 1.07 8.81
N ASP A 34 -13.41 0.69 7.59
CA ASP A 34 -13.03 1.58 6.48
C ASP A 34 -12.02 2.67 6.89
N VAL A 35 -11.01 2.29 7.68
CA VAL A 35 -10.07 3.24 8.28
C VAL A 35 -8.61 2.80 8.15
N ALA A 36 -7.72 3.75 7.84
CA ALA A 36 -6.28 3.51 7.88
C ALA A 36 -5.82 3.42 9.35
N VAL A 37 -5.09 2.35 9.66
CA VAL A 37 -4.62 2.06 11.04
C VAL A 37 -3.11 2.21 11.20
N SER A 38 -2.41 2.61 10.13
CA SER A 38 -1.03 3.05 10.17
C SER A 38 -0.84 4.29 9.32
N SER A 39 0.25 5.02 9.57
CA SER A 39 0.73 5.98 8.58
C SER A 39 1.11 5.25 7.29
N PRO A 40 0.82 5.81 6.11
CA PRO A 40 1.20 5.20 4.85
C PRO A 40 2.72 5.33 4.64
N HIS A 41 3.34 4.25 4.16
CA HIS A 41 4.64 4.33 3.52
C HIS A 41 4.47 4.88 2.10
N ILE A 42 5.27 5.88 1.73
CA ILE A 42 5.11 6.62 0.47
C ILE A 42 6.38 6.49 -0.38
N CYS A 43 6.24 5.93 -1.58
CA CYS A 43 7.24 6.09 -2.65
C CYS A 43 6.76 7.16 -3.62
N ALA A 44 7.34 8.36 -3.52
CA ALA A 44 6.94 9.51 -4.31
C ALA A 44 7.60 9.55 -5.69
N GLY A 45 6.89 10.05 -6.70
CA GLY A 45 7.44 10.36 -8.02
C GLY A 45 8.02 9.16 -8.78
N VAL A 46 7.55 7.95 -8.50
CA VAL A 46 8.02 6.75 -9.20
C VAL A 46 7.49 6.72 -10.63
N SER A 47 8.28 6.17 -11.55
CA SER A 47 7.85 5.86 -12.91
C SER A 47 8.32 4.45 -13.28
N PRO A 48 7.51 3.68 -14.02
CA PRO A 48 7.98 2.48 -14.69
C PRO A 48 9.24 2.76 -15.55
N PRO A 49 10.21 1.82 -15.61
CA PRO A 49 11.40 1.98 -16.45
C PRO A 49 11.09 1.92 -17.96
N GLY A 50 9.93 1.36 -18.32
CA GLY A 50 9.41 1.29 -19.67
C GLY A 50 7.88 1.27 -19.66
N ASN A 51 7.26 1.56 -20.81
CA ASN A 51 5.81 1.49 -20.93
C ASN A 51 5.33 0.06 -20.70
N GLY A 52 4.35 -0.12 -19.81
CA GLY A 52 3.85 -1.44 -19.42
C GLY A 52 4.75 -2.20 -18.45
N SER A 53 5.92 -1.66 -18.09
CA SER A 53 6.75 -2.22 -17.03
C SER A 53 6.15 -1.96 -15.64
N ILE A 54 6.60 -2.73 -14.66
CA ILE A 54 6.20 -2.59 -13.26
C ILE A 54 7.27 -1.78 -12.53
N VAL A 55 6.85 -0.79 -11.75
CA VAL A 55 7.70 -0.19 -10.71
C VAL A 55 7.25 -0.69 -9.35
N THR A 56 8.22 -0.89 -8.47
CA THR A 56 8.03 -1.47 -7.14
C THR A 56 8.36 -0.44 -6.07
N CYS A 57 7.57 -0.41 -5.00
CA CYS A 57 7.78 0.39 -3.79
C CYS A 57 7.98 -0.56 -2.60
N GLY A 58 9.15 -0.50 -1.97
CA GLY A 58 9.57 -1.45 -0.93
C GLY A 58 10.54 -2.53 -1.43
N PRO A 59 10.73 -3.64 -0.68
CA PRO A 59 9.93 -4.05 0.46
C PRO A 59 10.07 -3.11 1.66
N VAL A 60 8.99 -2.95 2.41
CA VAL A 60 8.99 -2.22 3.68
C VAL A 60 8.45 -3.09 4.79
N THR A 61 9.09 -3.00 5.95
CA THR A 61 8.67 -3.68 7.16
C THR A 61 7.84 -2.75 8.02
N ALA A 62 6.69 -3.22 8.49
CA ALA A 62 5.93 -2.53 9.52
C ALA A 62 5.43 -3.54 10.55
N ALA A 63 5.36 -3.09 11.81
CA ALA A 63 4.72 -3.86 12.87
C ALA A 63 3.21 -3.77 12.70
N ALA A 64 2.52 -4.92 12.68
CA ALA A 64 1.07 -4.93 12.63
C ALA A 64 0.50 -4.22 13.89
N PRO A 65 -0.45 -3.28 13.75
CA PRO A 65 -1.05 -2.59 14.88
C PRO A 65 -1.68 -3.58 15.86
N ARG A 66 -1.42 -3.41 17.17
CA ARG A 66 -2.03 -4.21 18.25
C ARG A 66 -3.44 -3.73 18.60
N THR A 67 -4.25 -3.47 17.59
CA THR A 67 -5.63 -3.00 17.75
C THR A 67 -6.57 -4.13 17.36
N GLY A 68 -7.36 -4.64 18.30
CA GLY A 68 -8.30 -5.73 18.07
C GLY A 68 -9.26 -5.43 16.93
N GLY A 69 -9.53 -6.42 16.08
CA GLY A 69 -10.46 -6.34 14.96
C GLY A 69 -10.22 -7.50 13.98
N ASN A 70 -11.29 -8.16 13.54
CA ASN A 70 -11.21 -9.51 12.97
C ASN A 70 -10.53 -9.59 11.59
N LEU A 71 -10.42 -8.50 10.84
CA LEU A 71 -9.88 -8.51 9.48
C LEU A 71 -9.15 -7.19 9.19
N ARG A 72 -7.83 -7.25 9.01
CA ARG A 72 -7.05 -6.14 8.47
C ARG A 72 -6.28 -6.59 7.23
N ASN A 73 -5.98 -5.64 6.38
CA ASN A 73 -5.31 -5.87 5.12
C ASN A 73 -4.26 -4.80 4.87
N VAL A 74 -3.38 -5.07 3.91
CA VAL A 74 -2.50 -4.05 3.36
C VAL A 74 -3.25 -3.40 2.20
N ARG A 75 -3.42 -2.08 2.28
CA ARG A 75 -3.99 -1.29 1.20
C ARG A 75 -2.89 -0.54 0.47
N GLN A 76 -2.86 -0.71 -0.85
CA GLN A 76 -2.05 0.07 -1.75
C GLN A 76 -2.94 1.08 -2.48
N ARG A 77 -2.54 2.35 -2.48
CA ARG A 77 -3.18 3.40 -3.29
C ARG A 77 -2.15 4.10 -4.16
N TRP A 78 -2.60 4.69 -5.25
CA TRP A 78 -1.73 5.51 -6.09
C TRP A 78 -2.44 6.72 -6.65
N ARG A 79 -1.63 7.71 -7.01
CA ARG A 79 -2.05 8.94 -7.66
C ARG A 79 -0.97 9.41 -8.61
N LYS A 80 -1.34 10.26 -9.57
CA LYS A 80 -0.34 11.04 -10.31
C LYS A 80 0.46 11.87 -9.31
N ALA A 81 1.78 11.95 -9.48
CA ALA A 81 2.64 12.64 -8.53
C ALA A 81 2.15 14.07 -8.29
N ARG A 82 2.07 14.46 -7.01
CA ARG A 82 1.56 15.78 -6.55
C ARG A 82 0.08 16.06 -6.83
N ALA A 83 -0.68 15.11 -7.35
CA ALA A 83 -2.13 15.26 -7.43
C ALA A 83 -2.76 15.19 -6.03
N GLY A 84 -3.84 15.93 -5.81
CA GLY A 84 -4.59 15.88 -4.54
C GLY A 84 -5.46 14.62 -4.41
N ALA A 85 -5.94 14.07 -5.53
CA ALA A 85 -6.84 12.93 -5.56
C ALA A 85 -6.11 11.62 -5.86
N PHE A 86 -6.63 10.53 -5.29
CA PHE A 86 -6.18 9.16 -5.57
C PHE A 86 -6.90 8.63 -6.82
N GLY A 87 -6.14 7.99 -7.71
CA GLY A 87 -6.65 7.45 -8.97
C GLY A 87 -6.93 5.96 -8.95
N GLY A 88 -6.43 5.22 -7.93
CA GLY A 88 -6.70 3.79 -7.78
C GLY A 88 -6.26 3.23 -6.43
N SER A 89 -6.86 2.10 -6.05
CA SER A 89 -6.60 1.36 -4.82
C SER A 89 -6.64 -0.14 -5.09
N LEU A 90 -5.80 -0.90 -4.39
CA LEU A 90 -5.86 -2.36 -4.34
C LEU A 90 -5.59 -2.82 -2.91
N GLU A 91 -6.26 -3.88 -2.51
CA GLU A 91 -6.22 -4.40 -1.16
C GLU A 91 -5.74 -5.85 -1.20
N SER A 92 -4.84 -6.20 -0.27
CA SER A 92 -4.48 -7.60 -0.05
C SER A 92 -5.70 -8.39 0.47
N PRO A 93 -5.69 -9.72 0.37
CA PRO A 93 -6.59 -10.53 1.18
C PRO A 93 -6.50 -10.12 2.64
N SER A 94 -7.65 -10.06 3.31
CA SER A 94 -7.70 -9.76 4.73
C SER A 94 -7.05 -10.89 5.52
N VAL A 95 -6.19 -10.52 6.44
CA VAL A 95 -5.57 -11.43 7.39
C VAL A 95 -6.19 -11.16 8.76
N PRO A 96 -6.77 -12.18 9.41
CA PRO A 96 -7.19 -12.04 10.78
C PRO A 96 -5.94 -11.93 11.64
N TRP A 97 -5.82 -10.82 12.37
CA TRP A 97 -4.83 -10.66 13.41
C TRP A 97 -5.49 -10.10 14.67
#